data_AF-A0A349TKV8-F1
#
_entry.id   AF-A0A349TKV8-F1
#
_cell.length_a   1.000
_cell.length_b   1.000
_cell.length_c   1.000
_cell.angle_alpha   90.00
_cell.angle_beta   90.00
_cell.angle_gamma   90.00
#
_symmetry.space_group_name_H-M   'P 1'
#
loop_
_entity.id
_entity.type
_entity.pdbx_description
1 polymer ?
#
loop_
_entity_poly.entity_id
_entity_poly.type
_entity_poly.pdbx_seq_one_letter_code
_entity_poly.pdbx_strand_id
1 'polypeptide(L)'
;MFHLLIVLLFSSTGLHATAQSEGFEPLATQDEVNSDWLMPRTEHGHPNFQGTWFFGSRTPLQRPKELGTQSTYTEQEVRALE
;
A
#
# COMPACT_ATOMS: atom_id res chain seq x y z
N MET A 1 8.03 -19.85 -55.27
CA MET A 1 9.25 -20.20 -56.02
C MET A 1 10.45 -19.79 -55.19
N PHE A 2 11.15 -20.76 -54.60
CA PHE A 2 12.46 -20.57 -53.96
C PHE A 2 13.52 -20.29 -55.02
N HIS A 3 14.36 -19.27 -54.86
CA HIS A 3 15.73 -19.23 -55.42
C HIS A 3 16.66 -18.44 -54.48
N LEU A 4 17.90 -18.91 -54.46
CA LEU A 4 18.98 -18.77 -53.48
C LEU A 4 20.10 -17.88 -54.07
N LEU A 5 20.65 -16.92 -53.31
CA LEU A 5 22.01 -16.37 -53.48
C LEU A 5 22.37 -15.52 -52.23
N ILE A 6 23.09 -16.05 -51.23
CA ILE A 6 24.55 -16.01 -51.02
C ILE A 6 25.17 -14.60 -50.90
N VAL A 7 25.49 -14.28 -49.63
CA VAL A 7 26.71 -13.65 -49.09
C VAL A 7 27.03 -12.23 -49.55
N LEU A 8 27.04 -11.29 -48.59
CA LEU A 8 28.25 -10.54 -48.30
C LEU A 8 28.30 -10.16 -46.82
N LEU A 9 29.34 -10.72 -46.18
CA LEU A 9 29.83 -10.39 -44.86
C LEU A 9 30.06 -8.88 -44.74
N PHE A 10 29.37 -8.24 -43.80
CA PHE A 10 29.94 -7.09 -43.10
C PHE A 10 30.19 -7.52 -41.67
N SER A 11 31.37 -8.10 -41.48
CA SER A 11 32.05 -8.13 -40.19
C SER A 11 32.19 -6.68 -39.73
N SER A 12 31.36 -6.26 -38.79
CA SER A 12 31.64 -5.10 -37.95
C SER A 12 31.44 -5.52 -36.51
N THR A 13 32.54 -5.99 -35.94
CA THR A 13 32.77 -5.96 -34.51
C THR A 13 32.46 -4.56 -34.00
N GLY A 14 31.33 -4.46 -33.32
CA GLY A 14 30.91 -3.31 -32.58
C GLY A 14 29.97 -3.80 -31.50
N LEU A 15 30.55 -4.38 -30.44
CA LEU A 15 29.86 -4.57 -29.18
C LEU A 15 29.54 -3.16 -28.64
N HIS A 16 28.49 -2.53 -29.16
CA HIS A 16 27.76 -1.54 -28.41
C HIS A 16 26.74 -2.35 -27.61
N ALA A 17 27.15 -2.77 -26.41
CA ALA A 17 26.20 -3.00 -25.36
C ALA A 17 25.58 -1.64 -25.04
N THR A 18 24.53 -1.27 -25.77
CA THR A 18 23.59 -0.30 -25.24
C THR A 18 22.91 -1.01 -24.09
N ALA A 19 23.45 -0.84 -22.89
CA ALA A 19 22.67 -1.03 -21.69
C ALA A 19 21.50 -0.05 -21.82
N GLN A 20 20.37 -0.54 -22.34
CA GLN A 20 19.09 0.10 -22.14
C GLN A 20 18.89 0.02 -20.63
N SER A 21 19.32 1.07 -19.91
CA SER A 21 18.69 1.39 -18.65
C SER A 21 17.26 1.70 -19.03
N GLU A 22 16.41 0.67 -19.03
CA GLU A 22 14.98 0.90 -18.85
C GLU A 22 14.93 1.73 -17.58
N GLY A 23 14.65 3.02 -17.77
CA GLY A 23 14.51 3.94 -16.68
C GLY A 23 13.54 3.27 -15.73
N PHE A 24 14.01 2.95 -14.54
CA PHE A 24 13.09 2.79 -13.44
C PHE A 24 12.46 4.19 -13.30
N GLU A 25 11.32 4.39 -13.96
CA GLU A 25 10.41 5.47 -13.62
C GLU A 25 10.15 5.25 -12.13
N PRO A 26 10.70 6.11 -11.24
CA PRO A 26 10.34 6.00 -9.85
C PRO A 26 8.82 6.12 -9.86
N LEU A 27 8.14 5.05 -9.42
CA LEU A 27 6.70 5.07 -9.21
C LEU A 27 6.45 6.37 -8.47
N ALA A 28 5.81 7.34 -9.14
CA ALA A 28 5.74 8.72 -8.70
C ALA A 28 5.55 8.66 -7.20
N THR A 29 6.54 9.15 -6.44
CA THR A 29 6.44 9.22 -5.00
C THR A 29 5.10 9.90 -4.81
N GLN A 30 4.10 9.15 -4.34
CA GLN A 30 2.93 9.81 -3.78
C GLN A 30 3.60 10.63 -2.71
N ASP A 31 3.73 11.92 -2.96
CA ASP A 31 4.01 12.90 -1.94
C ASP A 31 2.90 12.62 -0.95
N GLU A 32 3.19 11.75 0.02
CA GLU A 32 2.53 11.76 1.30
C GLU A 32 2.54 13.23 1.63
N VAL A 33 1.36 13.86 1.52
CA VAL A 33 1.14 15.16 2.10
C VAL A 33 1.23 14.87 3.59
N ASN A 34 2.47 14.77 4.08
CA ASN A 34 2.79 14.98 5.46
C ASN A 34 2.65 16.48 5.64
N SER A 35 1.40 16.94 5.61
CA SER A 35 1.06 18.23 6.16
C SER A 35 1.53 18.15 7.60
N ASP A 36 2.46 19.03 7.98
CA ASP A 36 2.79 19.26 9.38
C ASP A 36 1.51 19.64 10.11
N TRP A 37 0.78 18.63 10.59
CA TRP A 37 -0.52 18.85 11.17
C TRP A 37 -0.33 19.59 12.49
N LEU A 38 -0.82 20.81 12.54
CA LEU A 38 -0.78 21.64 13.73
C LEU A 38 -2.07 21.48 14.51
N MET A 39 -1.97 20.92 15.71
CA MET A 39 -3.09 20.79 16.66
C MET A 39 -3.76 22.15 16.90
N PRO A 40 -5.04 22.34 16.52
CA PRO A 40 -5.78 23.57 16.78
C PRO A 40 -5.85 23.85 18.29
N ARG A 41 -5.87 25.13 18.68
CA ARG A 41 -5.91 25.55 20.09
C ARG A 41 -7.20 26.30 20.43
N THR A 42 -7.62 26.23 21.69
CA THR A 42 -8.69 27.06 22.24
C THR A 42 -8.18 28.48 22.55
N GLU A 43 -9.08 29.40 22.92
CA GLU A 43 -8.72 30.76 23.34
C GLU A 43 -7.80 30.82 24.58
N HIS A 44 -7.74 29.73 25.34
CA HIS A 44 -6.84 29.57 26.50
C HIS A 44 -5.53 28.84 26.14
N GLY A 45 -5.29 28.53 24.86
CA GLY A 45 -4.06 27.88 24.39
C GLY A 45 -4.00 26.35 24.54
N HIS A 46 -5.08 25.71 25.00
CA HIS A 46 -5.16 24.25 25.12
C HIS A 46 -5.48 23.57 23.78
N PRO A 47 -5.08 22.32 23.53
CA PRO A 47 -5.55 21.55 22.39
C PRO A 47 -7.08 21.53 22.27
N ASN A 48 -7.58 21.77 21.07
CA ASN A 48 -9.01 21.78 20.80
C ASN A 48 -9.49 20.38 20.37
N PHE A 49 -10.14 19.66 21.30
CA PHE A 49 -10.74 18.34 21.08
C PHE A 49 -12.26 18.40 20.83
N GLN A 50 -12.80 19.57 20.46
CA GLN A 50 -14.22 19.70 20.14
C GLN A 50 -14.57 18.94 18.85
N GLY A 51 -15.78 18.42 18.78
CA GLY A 51 -16.28 17.67 17.64
C GLY A 51 -17.32 16.62 18.06
N THR A 52 -17.85 15.88 17.09
CA THR A 52 -18.71 14.73 17.36
C THR A 52 -17.86 13.50 17.60
N TRP A 53 -17.92 12.96 18.81
CA TRP A 53 -17.23 11.74 19.18
C TRP A 53 -18.17 10.54 19.07
N PHE A 54 -17.69 9.44 18.50
CA PHE A 54 -18.40 8.17 18.52
C PHE A 54 -18.08 7.44 19.83
N PHE A 55 -19.11 7.15 20.64
CA PHE A 55 -18.97 6.49 21.94
C PHE A 55 -19.27 4.99 21.91
N GLY A 56 -19.43 4.40 20.72
CA GLY A 56 -19.67 2.97 20.60
C GLY A 56 -18.38 2.15 20.74
N SER A 57 -18.45 1.05 21.48
CA SER A 57 -17.41 0.02 21.48
C SER A 57 -17.85 -1.14 20.59
N ARG A 58 -16.96 -1.60 19.70
CA ARG A 58 -17.16 -2.89 18.98
C ARG A 58 -17.01 -4.08 19.93
N THR A 59 -16.25 -3.92 21.01
CA THR A 59 -16.02 -4.96 22.01
C THR A 59 -17.14 -4.92 23.06
N PRO A 60 -17.97 -5.96 23.17
CA PRO A 60 -19.03 -6.01 24.17
C PRO A 60 -18.44 -6.13 25.59
N LEU A 61 -19.14 -5.58 26.59
CA LEU A 61 -18.71 -5.66 27.99
C LEU A 61 -18.87 -7.06 28.58
N GLN A 62 -19.82 -7.84 28.06
CA GLN A 62 -20.05 -9.22 28.43
C GLN A 62 -19.72 -10.14 27.26
N ARG A 63 -19.22 -11.34 27.58
CA ARG A 63 -19.00 -12.39 26.57
C ARG A 63 -20.33 -12.73 25.88
N PRO A 64 -20.39 -12.71 24.53
CA PRO A 64 -21.54 -13.20 23.79
C PRO A 64 -21.91 -14.64 24.19
N LYS A 65 -23.20 -14.90 24.43
CA LYS A 65 -23.67 -16.22 24.89
C LYS A 65 -23.31 -17.36 23.93
N GLU A 66 -23.36 -17.09 22.62
CA GLU A 66 -23.05 -18.06 21.56
C GLU A 66 -21.62 -18.60 21.65
N LEU A 67 -20.68 -17.85 22.24
CA LEU A 67 -19.29 -18.30 22.37
C LEU A 67 -19.11 -19.32 23.50
N GLY A 68 -20.00 -19.38 24.49
CA GLY A 68 -19.93 -20.34 25.59
C GLY A 68 -18.52 -20.49 26.20
N THR A 69 -17.93 -21.67 26.02
CA THR A 69 -16.58 -22.05 26.49
C THR A 69 -15.49 -21.95 25.43
N GLN A 70 -15.79 -21.42 24.23
CA GLN A 70 -14.83 -21.22 23.16
C GLN A 70 -13.66 -20.34 23.65
N SER A 71 -12.45 -20.88 23.57
CA SER A 71 -11.23 -20.23 24.06
C SER A 71 -10.52 -19.40 22.98
N THR A 72 -10.67 -19.80 21.71
CA THR A 72 -9.98 -19.19 20.57
C THR A 72 -10.88 -19.13 19.35
N TYR A 73 -10.70 -18.10 18.54
CA TYR A 73 -11.31 -18.00 17.22
C TYR A 73 -10.38 -18.63 16.18
N THR A 74 -10.99 -19.19 15.15
CA THR A 74 -10.35 -19.53 13.88
C THR A 74 -10.08 -18.26 13.06
N GLU A 75 -9.13 -18.32 12.14
CA GLU A 75 -8.84 -17.25 11.17
C GLU A 75 -10.09 -16.79 10.41
N GLN A 76 -10.95 -17.74 10.05
CA GLN A 76 -12.19 -17.48 9.33
C GLN A 76 -13.20 -16.69 10.17
N GLU A 77 -13.34 -17.02 11.46
CA GLU A 77 -14.22 -16.30 12.38
C GLU A 77 -13.72 -14.88 12.64
N VAL A 78 -12.41 -14.68 12.80
CA VAL A 78 -11.82 -13.33 12.97
C VAL A 78 -12.12 -12.47 11.76
N ARG A 79 -11.94 -13.00 10.54
CA ARG A 79 -12.23 -12.28 9.30
C ARG A 79 -13.70 -11.85 9.17
N ALA A 80 -14.62 -12.58 9.80
CA ALA A 80 -16.04 -12.24 9.79
C ALA A 80 -16.41 -11.12 10.78
N LEU A 81 -15.52 -10.74 11.71
CA LEU A 81 -15.75 -9.70 12.72
C LEU A 81 -15.26 -8.30 12.30
N GLU A 82 -14.42 -8.22 11.27
CA GLU A 82 -13.86 -6.98 10.72
C GLU A 82 -14.85 -6.30 9.76
#